data_AF-A0A7S3S3A7-F1
#
_entry.id   AF-A0A7S3S3A7-F1
#
_cell.length_a   1.000
_cell.length_b   1.000
_cell.length_c   1.000
_cell.angle_alpha   90.00
_cell.angle_beta   90.00
_cell.angle_gamma   90.00
#
_symmetry.space_group_name_H-M   'P 1'
#
loop_
_entity.id
_entity.type
_entity.pdbx_description
1 polymer ?
#
loop_
_entity_poly.entity_id
_entity_poly.type
_entity_poly.pdbx_seq_one_letter_code
_entity_poly.pdbx_strand_id
1 'polypeptide(L)'
;DGDLDSMSAAAIEMIQSSCEYLFDSGTTVHGINIWGSPWQPWFCDWAFNLERGKPCREKWAVIPKNTDILITHGPPLGYGDKCFAGHRAGCLDLLDEVQTRIKPALHVYGH
;
A
#
# COMPACT_ATOMS: atom_id res chain seq x y z
N ASP A 1 -28.32 -5.06 -5.92
CA ASP A 1 -28.92 -3.71 -5.92
C ASP A 1 -28.26 -2.80 -4.90
N GLY A 2 -26.99 -2.45 -5.14
CA GLY A 2 -26.24 -1.49 -4.34
C GLY A 2 -25.41 -0.66 -5.29
N ASP A 3 -25.87 0.56 -5.53
CA ASP A 3 -25.35 1.55 -6.45
C ASP A 3 -23.92 1.96 -6.04
N LEU A 4 -22.92 1.29 -6.61
CA LEU A 4 -21.50 1.68 -6.57
C LEU A 4 -21.14 2.58 -7.77
N ASP A 5 -22.12 2.94 -8.61
CA ASP A 5 -21.90 3.55 -9.92
C ASP A 5 -22.23 5.06 -9.98
N SER A 6 -22.45 5.74 -8.85
CA SER A 6 -22.63 7.20 -8.89
C SER A 6 -22.00 7.98 -7.73
N MET A 7 -20.67 7.96 -7.65
CA MET A 7 -20.01 9.16 -7.12
C MET A 7 -20.35 10.35 -8.03
N SER A 8 -20.90 11.43 -7.47
CA SER A 8 -21.22 12.61 -8.26
C SER A 8 -19.94 13.19 -8.88
N ALA A 9 -20.04 13.74 -10.09
CA ALA A 9 -18.90 14.37 -10.76
C ALA A 9 -18.22 15.43 -9.87
N ALA A 10 -19.00 16.15 -9.06
CA ALA A 10 -18.50 17.11 -8.08
C ALA A 10 -17.69 16.46 -6.94
N ALA A 11 -18.06 15.27 -6.46
CA ALA A 11 -17.30 14.54 -5.45
C ALA A 11 -15.97 14.01 -6.01
N ILE A 12 -16.00 13.52 -7.26
CA ILE A 12 -14.79 13.08 -7.98
C ILE A 12 -13.85 14.28 -8.17
N GLU A 13 -14.36 15.41 -8.64
CA GLU A 13 -13.59 16.64 -8.85
C GLU A 13 -13.03 17.20 -7.53
N MET A 14 -13.80 17.18 -6.44
CA MET A 14 -13.31 17.57 -5.12
C MET A 14 -12.18 16.67 -4.62
N ILE A 15 -12.30 15.36 -4.76
CA ILE A 15 -11.24 14.42 -4.36
C ILE A 15 -10.00 14.63 -5.23
N GLN A 16 -10.16 14.75 -6.54
CA GLN A 16 -9.04 14.95 -7.47
C GLN A 16 -8.35 16.30 -7.31
N SER A 17 -9.05 17.33 -6.83
CA SER A 17 -8.47 18.66 -6.58
C SER A 17 -7.82 18.83 -5.20
N SER A 18 -8.10 17.93 -4.25
CA SER A 18 -7.61 18.01 -2.86
C SER A 18 -6.75 16.82 -2.43
N CYS A 19 -6.72 15.75 -3.22
CA CYS A 19 -5.97 14.54 -2.93
C CYS A 19 -5.17 14.10 -4.15
N GLU A 20 -3.93 13.71 -3.90
CA GLU A 20 -3.13 12.98 -4.89
C GLU A 20 -3.31 11.47 -4.65
N TYR A 21 -3.87 10.79 -5.65
CA TYR A 21 -4.07 9.35 -5.59
C TYR A 21 -2.79 8.61 -5.99
N LEU A 22 -2.31 7.72 -5.11
CA LEU A 22 -1.13 6.91 -5.35
C LEU A 22 -1.53 5.45 -5.64
N PHE A 23 -1.23 4.97 -6.86
CA PHE A 23 -1.38 3.58 -7.28
C PHE A 23 -0.08 3.14 -7.95
N ASP A 24 0.75 2.39 -7.22
CA ASP A 24 2.08 2.00 -7.67
C ASP A 24 2.89 3.22 -8.18
N SER A 25 2.68 4.36 -7.53
CA SER A 25 3.20 5.67 -7.93
C SER A 25 3.70 6.43 -6.71
N GLY A 26 4.46 7.50 -6.95
CA GLY A 26 4.97 8.36 -5.91
C GLY A 26 4.88 9.84 -6.27
N THR A 27 4.96 10.67 -5.24
CA THR A 27 4.92 12.12 -5.32
C THR A 27 5.98 12.71 -4.40
N THR A 28 6.26 14.00 -4.58
CA THR A 28 7.16 14.75 -3.71
C THR A 28 6.43 15.94 -3.13
N VAL A 29 6.27 15.97 -1.81
CA VAL A 29 5.60 17.07 -1.09
C VAL A 29 6.61 17.70 -0.15
N HIS A 30 6.89 19.00 -0.34
CA HIS A 30 7.90 19.73 0.45
C HIS A 30 9.29 19.06 0.49
N GLY A 31 9.69 18.40 -0.61
CA GLY A 31 10.97 17.69 -0.71
C GLY A 31 10.99 16.30 -0.09
N ILE A 32 9.86 15.81 0.43
CA ILE A 32 9.70 14.46 0.99
C ILE A 32 9.14 13.55 -0.10
N ASN A 33 9.82 12.45 -0.39
CA ASN A 33 9.39 11.46 -1.37
C ASN A 33 8.43 10.45 -0.75
N ILE A 34 7.21 10.42 -1.27
CA ILE A 34 6.13 9.54 -0.80
C ILE A 34 5.83 8.55 -1.92
N TRP A 35 5.73 7.26 -1.61
CA TRP A 35 5.34 6.24 -2.58
C TRP A 35 4.20 5.38 -2.02
N GLY A 36 3.21 5.08 -2.86
CA GLY A 36 1.96 4.44 -2.45
C GLY A 36 1.53 3.27 -3.32
N SER A 37 1.02 2.21 -2.69
CA SER A 37 0.47 1.04 -3.39
C SER A 37 -0.66 0.35 -2.63
N PRO A 38 -1.73 -0.07 -3.33
CA PRO A 38 -2.89 -0.70 -2.69
C PRO A 38 -2.73 -2.22 -2.51
N TRP A 39 -1.69 -2.83 -3.10
CA TRP A 39 -1.56 -4.28 -3.11
C TRP A 39 -1.34 -4.87 -1.71
N GLN A 40 -1.76 -6.12 -1.55
CA GLN A 40 -1.59 -6.89 -0.32
C GLN A 40 -1.48 -8.38 -0.65
N PRO A 41 -0.85 -9.19 0.22
CA PRO A 41 -0.99 -10.64 0.13
C PRO A 41 -2.45 -11.06 0.21
N TRP A 42 -2.80 -12.14 -0.47
CA TRP A 42 -4.16 -12.66 -0.54
C TRP A 42 -4.85 -12.67 0.84
N PHE A 43 -6.00 -11.99 0.91
CA PHE A 43 -6.88 -11.90 2.07
C PHE A 43 -8.35 -11.75 1.63
N CYS A 44 -9.21 -12.68 2.07
CA CYS A 44 -10.67 -12.66 1.91
C CYS A 44 -11.20 -12.40 0.47
N ASP A 45 -10.44 -12.74 -0.58
CA ASP A 45 -10.78 -12.43 -1.99
C ASP A 45 -11.16 -10.96 -2.26
N TRP A 46 -10.63 -10.03 -1.47
CA TRP A 46 -10.80 -8.59 -1.66
C TRP A 46 -10.00 -8.05 -2.86
N ALA A 47 -10.16 -6.75 -3.12
CA ALA A 47 -9.41 -6.06 -4.16
C ALA A 47 -7.89 -6.05 -3.86
N PHE A 48 -7.10 -5.98 -4.94
CA PHE A 48 -5.63 -5.81 -4.89
C PHE A 48 -4.88 -6.94 -4.15
N ASN A 49 -5.37 -8.17 -4.27
CA ASN A 49 -4.70 -9.34 -3.73
C ASN A 49 -3.60 -9.86 -4.66
N LEU A 50 -2.48 -10.26 -4.05
CA LEU A 50 -1.37 -10.95 -4.68
C LEU A 50 -1.09 -12.27 -3.97
N GLU A 51 -0.68 -13.28 -4.74
CA GLU A 51 -0.11 -14.47 -4.12
C GLU A 51 1.20 -14.12 -3.38
N ARG A 52 1.43 -14.77 -2.24
CA ARG A 52 2.65 -14.61 -1.45
C ARG A 52 3.88 -15.10 -2.23
N GLY A 53 5.06 -14.54 -1.92
CA GLY A 53 6.31 -14.89 -2.57
C GLY A 53 6.56 -14.05 -3.82
N LYS A 54 6.82 -14.71 -4.96
CA LYS A 54 7.29 -14.05 -6.20
C LYS A 54 6.41 -12.84 -6.62
N PRO A 55 5.07 -12.92 -6.65
CA PRO A 55 4.24 -11.78 -7.06
C PRO A 55 4.34 -10.58 -6.11
N CYS A 56 4.34 -10.84 -4.80
CA CYS A 56 4.61 -9.80 -3.80
C CYS A 56 6.00 -9.18 -4.00
N ARG A 57 7.04 -9.99 -4.15
CA ARG A 57 8.41 -9.51 -4.36
C ARG A 57 8.55 -8.63 -5.60
N GLU A 58 8.02 -9.09 -6.73
CA GLU A 58 8.04 -8.32 -7.97
C GLU A 58 7.29 -7.00 -7.82
N LYS A 59 6.17 -7.00 -7.08
CA LYS A 59 5.42 -5.78 -6.79
C LYS A 59 6.23 -4.80 -5.95
N TRP A 60 6.89 -5.25 -4.90
CA TRP A 60 7.64 -4.36 -4.00
C TRP A 60 8.98 -3.91 -4.57
N ALA A 61 9.55 -4.65 -5.53
CA ALA A 61 10.79 -4.28 -6.19
C ALA A 61 10.71 -2.96 -6.99
N VAL A 62 9.51 -2.53 -7.40
CA VAL A 62 9.32 -1.29 -8.18
C VAL A 62 9.42 -0.03 -7.31
N ILE A 63 9.37 -0.17 -5.97
CA ILE A 63 9.42 0.96 -5.05
C ILE A 63 10.80 1.65 -5.17
N PRO A 64 10.88 2.97 -5.40
CA PRO A 64 12.15 3.68 -5.47
C PRO A 64 12.96 3.59 -4.17
N LYS A 65 14.30 3.60 -4.28
CA LYS A 65 15.18 3.55 -3.10
C LYS A 65 15.19 4.86 -2.29
N ASN A 66 14.78 5.97 -2.89
CA ASN A 66 14.75 7.29 -2.25
C ASN A 66 13.39 7.60 -1.60
N THR A 67 12.56 6.59 -1.34
CA THR A 67 11.27 6.76 -0.67
C THR A 67 11.47 7.06 0.81
N ASP A 68 11.07 8.25 1.25
CA ASP A 68 11.13 8.68 2.64
C ASP A 68 9.91 8.17 3.43
N ILE A 69 8.73 8.21 2.81
CA ILE A 69 7.47 7.70 3.37
C ILE A 69 6.89 6.65 2.42
N LEU A 70 6.73 5.42 2.92
CA LEU A 70 6.06 4.34 2.22
C LEU A 70 4.61 4.23 2.72
N ILE A 71 3.65 4.15 1.81
CA ILE A 71 2.25 3.92 2.12
C ILE A 71 1.82 2.62 1.43
N THR A 72 1.41 1.62 2.20
CA THR A 72 0.83 0.38 1.66
C THR A 72 -0.53 0.12 2.30
N HIS A 73 -1.44 -0.55 1.59
CA HIS A 73 -2.73 -0.87 2.19
C HIS A 73 -2.57 -1.83 3.38
N GLY A 74 -1.84 -2.94 3.18
CA GLY A 74 -1.56 -3.94 4.23
C GLY A 74 -0.18 -3.78 4.90
N PRO A 75 0.02 -4.40 6.08
CA PRO A 75 1.26 -4.28 6.85
C PRO A 75 2.40 -5.19 6.37
N PRO A 76 3.67 -4.86 6.69
CA PRO A 76 4.76 -5.82 6.61
C PRO A 76 4.63 -6.89 7.72
N LEU A 77 5.19 -8.09 7.50
CA LEU A 77 5.13 -9.17 8.48
C LEU A 77 5.69 -8.74 9.84
N GLY A 78 4.97 -9.07 10.92
CA GLY A 78 5.42 -8.84 12.30
C GLY A 78 5.06 -7.48 12.89
N TYR A 79 4.62 -6.51 12.08
CA TYR A 79 4.27 -5.16 12.53
C TYR A 79 2.81 -4.85 12.22
N GLY A 80 1.96 -4.66 13.24
CA GLY A 80 0.55 -4.31 13.04
C GLY A 80 -0.28 -5.36 12.30
N ASP A 81 0.21 -6.60 12.17
CA ASP A 81 -0.32 -7.59 11.22
C ASP A 81 -1.07 -8.76 11.85
N LYS A 82 -1.30 -8.72 13.17
CA LYS A 82 -1.97 -9.79 13.91
C LYS A 82 -3.49 -9.63 13.79
N CYS A 83 -4.15 -10.60 13.17
CA CYS A 83 -5.60 -10.62 13.03
C CYS A 83 -6.29 -11.18 14.29
N PHE A 84 -7.60 -10.90 14.43
CA PHE A 84 -8.40 -11.41 15.55
C PHE A 84 -8.40 -12.95 15.67
N ALA A 85 -8.37 -13.65 14.52
CA ALA A 85 -8.30 -15.11 14.47
C ALA A 85 -6.90 -15.69 14.83
N GLY A 86 -5.94 -14.83 15.22
CA GLY A 86 -4.63 -15.23 15.72
C GLY A 86 -3.54 -15.46 14.67
N HIS A 87 -3.90 -15.49 13.38
CA HIS A 87 -2.93 -15.53 12.28
C HIS A 87 -2.38 -14.13 11.96
N ARG A 88 -1.29 -14.11 11.17
CA ARG A 88 -0.66 -12.88 10.68
C ARG A 88 -1.00 -12.65 9.21
N ALA A 89 -1.46 -11.46 8.87
CA ALA A 89 -1.76 -11.07 7.48
C ALA A 89 -0.55 -10.43 6.77
N GLY A 90 0.48 -10.02 7.51
CA GLY A 90 1.55 -9.18 6.99
C GLY A 90 2.39 -9.86 5.91
N CYS A 91 2.99 -9.05 5.04
CA CYS A 91 3.80 -9.53 3.91
C CYS A 91 5.28 -9.68 4.29
N LEU A 92 5.84 -10.88 4.08
CA LEU A 92 7.28 -11.14 4.31
C LEU A 92 8.16 -10.41 3.29
N ASP A 93 7.81 -10.46 2.00
CA ASP A 93 8.60 -9.79 0.95
C ASP A 93 8.57 -8.26 1.12
N LEU A 94 7.47 -7.68 1.63
CA LEU A 94 7.42 -6.25 1.97
C LEU A 94 8.33 -5.90 3.14
N LEU A 95 8.36 -6.75 4.17
CA LEU A 95 9.25 -6.57 5.31
C LEU A 95 10.72 -6.56 4.86
N ASP A 96 11.11 -7.51 4.02
CA ASP A 96 12.48 -7.61 3.48
C ASP A 96 12.87 -6.33 2.72
N GLU A 97 11.99 -5.84 1.86
CA GLU A 97 12.18 -4.61 1.09
C GLU A 97 12.35 -3.36 1.98
N VAL A 98 11.47 -3.23 2.98
CA VAL A 98 11.52 -2.14 3.98
C VAL A 98 12.82 -2.18 4.77
N GLN A 99 13.28 -3.37 5.20
CA GLN A 99 14.45 -3.50 6.06
C GLN A 99 15.78 -3.45 5.31
N THR A 100 15.83 -3.95 4.08
CA THR A 100 17.11 -4.17 3.37
C THR A 100 17.39 -3.14 2.29
N ARG A 101 16.37 -2.65 1.58
CA ARG A 101 16.55 -1.83 0.37
C ARG A 101 15.99 -0.41 0.49
N ILE A 102 14.72 -0.28 0.86
CA ILE A 102 14.01 1.01 0.83
C ILE A 102 14.34 1.83 2.09
N LYS A 103 14.24 1.20 3.27
CA LYS A 103 14.53 1.82 4.57
C LYS A 103 13.85 3.19 4.74
N PRO A 104 12.52 3.29 4.53
CA PRO A 104 11.81 4.56 4.67
C PRO A 104 11.89 5.04 6.13
N ALA A 105 11.86 6.36 6.34
CA ALA A 105 11.78 6.94 7.68
C ALA A 105 10.43 6.64 8.34
N LEU A 106 9.37 6.49 7.54
CA LEU A 106 8.03 6.13 7.99
C LEU A 106 7.37 5.16 7.00
N HIS A 107 6.77 4.09 7.53
CA HIS A 107 5.91 3.19 6.78
C HIS A 107 4.51 3.23 7.37
N VAL A 108 3.54 3.73 6.58
CA VAL A 108 2.13 3.84 6.94
C VAL A 108 1.35 2.71 6.28
N TYR A 109 0.53 2.03 7.07
CA TYR A 109 -0.33 0.93 6.62
C TYR A 109 -1.57 0.81 7.51
N GLY A 110 -2.57 0.09 7.01
CA GLY A 110 -3.77 -0.28 7.74
C GLY A 110 -4.11 -1.75 7.48
N HIS A 111 -5.40 -2.07 7.64
CA HIS A 111 -6.14 -3.28 7.22
C HIS A 111 -7.16 -3.69 8.28
#